data_AF-A0AAJ0HRS9-F1
#
_entry.id   AF-A0AAJ0HRS9-F1
#
_cell.length_a   1.000
_cell.length_b   1.000
_cell.length_c   1.000
_cell.angle_alpha   90.00
_cell.angle_beta   90.00
_cell.angle_gamma   90.00
#
_symmetry.space_group_name_H-M   'P 1'
#
loop_
_entity.id
_entity.type
_entity.pdbx_description
1 polymer ?
#
loop_
_entity_poly.entity_id
_entity_poly.type
_entity_poly.pdbx_seq_one_letter_code
_entity_poly.pdbx_strand_id
1 'polypeptide(L)'
;MVGWRVLGSSCGTWRGPCGGSCMCGTGIGMWDWDRYAGSTAMDVHLWTIPVEFRSSMMLFLTLVGTARWRTGVRLAVVGVLMVFTYLSDRWEMMLFYAGMALAEMDLMRGAHESPAVSSPSDSPSLGATPPPATQKPKGPRQLIWPAVSLLGLYFMSQPDHGSEVTPGWVFLSTFIPEFWSEKYRYWQSIGAIVFVLAVGRTPAWQKLFSTGPVQYLGKISYAIYLMHGPAMHTLGYAIERRVSLRGLKICFIPESYEFLLYQ
;
A
#
# COMPACT_ATOMS: atom_id res chain seq x y z
N MET A 1 -19.69 33.19 -17.86
CA MET A 1 -18.55 32.54 -17.20
C MET A 1 -18.94 32.34 -15.74
N VAL A 2 -19.53 31.19 -15.44
CA VAL A 2 -20.27 30.93 -14.20
C VAL A 2 -19.33 30.23 -13.22
N GLY A 3 -18.99 30.92 -12.14
CA GLY A 3 -18.30 30.35 -10.98
C GLY A 3 -19.26 29.48 -10.17
N TRP A 4 -18.82 28.29 -9.82
CA TRP A 4 -19.55 27.42 -8.91
C TRP A 4 -18.98 27.57 -7.51
N ARG A 5 -19.67 28.41 -6.73
CA ARG A 5 -19.59 28.48 -5.27
C ARG A 5 -20.45 27.33 -4.73
N VAL A 6 -19.83 26.32 -4.13
CA VAL A 6 -20.56 25.23 -3.47
C VAL A 6 -21.29 25.81 -2.27
N LEU A 7 -22.62 25.73 -2.30
CA LEU A 7 -23.51 26.12 -1.22
C LEU A 7 -23.21 25.31 0.03
N GLY A 8 -23.00 26.03 1.15
CA GLY A 8 -23.01 25.44 2.47
C GLY A 8 -24.39 24.87 2.81
N SER A 9 -24.42 23.63 3.29
CA SER A 9 -25.51 23.08 4.06
C SER A 9 -25.39 23.58 5.50
N SER A 10 -26.26 24.52 5.87
CA SER A 10 -26.47 24.95 7.25
C SER A 10 -26.84 23.76 8.13
N CYS A 11 -26.05 23.48 9.17
CA CYS A 11 -26.47 22.66 10.31
C CYS A 11 -26.77 23.61 11.48
N GLY A 12 -27.96 23.45 12.06
CA GLY A 12 -28.60 24.41 12.95
C GLY A 12 -27.76 24.82 14.15
N THR A 13 -27.69 26.13 14.36
CA THR A 13 -27.12 26.77 15.55
C THR A 13 -28.08 26.57 16.73
N TRP A 14 -27.88 25.52 17.54
CA TRP A 14 -28.45 25.49 18.89
C TRP A 14 -27.58 26.37 19.79
N ARG A 15 -28.09 27.57 20.07
CA ARG A 15 -27.51 28.52 21.03
C ARG A 15 -27.96 28.09 22.44
N GLY A 16 -27.04 27.51 23.21
CA GLY A 16 -27.21 27.19 24.63
C GLY A 16 -25.99 27.68 25.43
N PRO A 17 -26.14 28.23 26.65
CA PRO A 17 -25.09 28.95 27.33
C PRO A 17 -24.36 28.02 28.31
N CYS A 18 -23.22 27.46 27.93
CA CYS A 18 -22.21 26.95 28.87
C CYS A 18 -20.88 26.82 28.14
N GLY A 19 -19.88 27.60 28.56
CA GLY A 19 -18.50 27.45 28.12
C GLY A 19 -17.92 26.15 28.65
N GLY A 20 -17.32 25.37 27.75
CA GLY A 20 -16.71 24.09 28.04
C GLY A 20 -16.72 23.24 26.79
N SER A 21 -15.54 22.90 26.30
CA SER A 21 -15.28 22.17 25.05
C SER A 21 -16.20 20.97 24.88
N CYS A 22 -17.26 21.12 24.09
CA CYS A 22 -18.07 20.00 23.66
C CYS A 22 -17.23 19.18 22.68
N MET A 23 -16.69 18.05 23.16
CA MET A 23 -16.34 16.91 22.33
C MET A 23 -17.62 16.46 21.60
N CYS A 24 -17.90 17.06 20.45
CA CYS A 24 -18.76 16.43 19.46
C CYS A 24 -18.04 15.16 19.05
N GLY A 25 -18.49 14.02 19.58
CA GLY A 25 -18.08 12.71 19.08
C GLY A 25 -18.33 12.71 17.58
N THR A 26 -17.25 12.72 16.80
CA THR A 26 -17.30 12.62 15.35
C THR A 26 -17.92 11.27 15.04
N GLY A 27 -19.21 11.26 14.70
CA GLY A 27 -19.87 10.07 14.21
C GLY A 27 -19.09 9.55 13.00
N ILE A 28 -18.89 8.24 12.91
CA ILE A 28 -18.26 7.63 11.74
C ILE A 28 -19.22 7.79 10.57
N GLY A 29 -19.14 8.92 9.87
CA GLY A 29 -19.72 9.07 8.56
C GLY A 29 -18.90 8.23 7.59
N MET A 30 -19.55 7.49 6.69
CA MET A 30 -18.88 6.83 5.55
C MET A 30 -18.09 7.83 4.66
N TRP A 31 -18.42 9.13 4.80
CA TRP A 31 -17.84 10.28 4.11
C TRP A 31 -17.04 11.18 5.05
N ASP A 32 -16.80 10.78 6.30
CA ASP A 32 -15.91 11.52 7.19
C ASP A 32 -14.49 11.00 7.01
N TRP A 33 -13.56 11.90 6.70
CA TRP A 33 -12.26 11.56 6.12
C TRP A 33 -11.09 11.78 7.08
N ASP A 34 -11.37 11.86 8.37
CA ASP A 34 -10.36 12.02 9.39
C ASP A 34 -9.48 10.77 9.47
N ARG A 35 -8.16 10.98 9.45
CA ARG A 35 -7.14 9.91 9.55
C ARG A 35 -7.25 9.09 10.84
N TYR A 36 -7.89 9.65 11.86
CA TYR A 36 -8.07 9.05 13.18
C TYR A 36 -9.55 8.85 13.54
N ALA A 37 -10.46 8.87 12.57
CA ALA A 37 -11.88 8.62 12.82
C ALA A 37 -12.06 7.27 13.54
N GLY A 38 -12.37 7.30 14.84
CA GLY A 38 -12.52 6.12 15.70
C GLY A 38 -11.23 5.54 16.31
N SER A 39 -10.05 6.15 16.12
CA SER A 39 -8.82 5.73 16.80
C SER A 39 -8.81 6.28 18.23
N THR A 40 -8.89 5.40 19.21
CA THR A 40 -8.62 5.75 20.61
C THR A 40 -7.13 6.02 20.77
N ALA A 41 -6.77 7.11 21.46
CA ALA A 41 -5.37 7.58 21.64
C ALA A 41 -4.37 6.53 22.18
N MET A 42 -4.85 5.39 22.68
CA MET A 42 -4.02 4.28 23.17
C MET A 42 -3.49 3.36 22.07
N ASP A 43 -4.12 3.35 20.89
CA ASP A 43 -3.82 2.40 19.80
C ASP A 43 -3.63 3.14 18.47
N VAL A 44 -2.66 4.06 18.43
CA VAL A 44 -2.30 4.80 17.21
C VAL A 44 -2.00 3.87 16.04
N HIS A 45 -1.43 2.68 16.29
CA HIS A 45 -1.13 1.70 15.25
C HIS A 45 -2.36 1.08 14.57
N LEU A 46 -3.57 1.20 15.15
CA LEU A 46 -4.80 0.67 14.55
C LEU A 46 -5.39 1.59 13.46
N TRP A 47 -4.77 2.74 13.17
CA TRP A 47 -5.25 3.72 12.19
C TRP A 47 -5.49 3.13 10.78
N THR A 48 -4.80 2.05 10.42
CA THR A 48 -4.93 1.42 9.09
C THR A 48 -6.25 0.66 8.93
N ILE A 49 -6.81 0.06 9.99
CA ILE A 49 -8.04 -0.75 9.92
C ILE A 49 -9.23 0.00 9.30
N PRO A 50 -9.63 1.20 9.80
CA PRO A 50 -10.75 1.93 9.22
C PRO A 50 -10.50 2.35 7.77
N VAL A 51 -9.24 2.67 7.45
CA VAL A 51 -8.82 3.08 6.10
C VAL A 51 -8.90 1.91 5.12
N GLU A 52 -8.45 0.72 5.53
CA GLU A 52 -8.56 -0.53 4.76
C GLU A 52 -10.02 -0.92 4.53
N PHE A 53 -10.84 -0.88 5.59
CA PHE A 53 -12.26 -1.20 5.51
C PHE A 53 -12.97 -0.30 4.50
N ARG A 54 -12.77 1.01 4.59
CA ARG A 54 -13.35 1.99 3.66
C ARG A 54 -12.92 1.75 2.22
N SER A 55 -11.63 1.51 1.99
CA SER A 55 -11.08 1.29 0.64
C SER A 55 -11.60 -0.01 0.03
N SER A 56 -11.76 -1.07 0.83
CA SER A 56 -12.33 -2.34 0.40
C SER A 56 -13.81 -2.21 0.00
N MET A 57 -14.59 -1.39 0.70
CA MET A 57 -15.99 -1.13 0.37
C MET A 57 -16.12 -0.40 -0.99
N MET A 58 -15.27 0.59 -1.25
CA MET A 58 -15.23 1.28 -2.54
C MET A 58 -14.82 0.34 -3.67
N LEU A 59 -13.77 -0.46 -3.46
CA LEU A 59 -13.38 -1.48 -4.43
C LEU A 59 -14.52 -2.44 -4.73
N PHE A 60 -15.22 -2.94 -3.71
CA PHE A 60 -16.37 -3.82 -3.88
C PHE A 60 -17.45 -3.17 -4.75
N LEU A 61 -17.80 -1.91 -4.47
CA LEU A 61 -18.76 -1.15 -5.29
C LEU A 61 -18.29 -1.01 -6.75
N THR A 62 -17.01 -0.72 -6.97
CA THR A 62 -16.48 -0.63 -8.34
C THR A 62 -16.46 -1.97 -9.07
N LEU A 63 -16.16 -3.08 -8.36
CA LEU A 63 -16.21 -4.43 -8.91
C LEU A 63 -17.63 -4.80 -9.33
N VAL A 64 -18.62 -4.57 -8.47
CA VAL A 64 -20.03 -4.83 -8.77
C VAL A 64 -20.54 -3.91 -9.89
N GLY A 65 -20.20 -2.63 -9.84
CA GLY A 65 -20.60 -1.65 -10.87
C GLY A 65 -20.01 -1.94 -12.26
N THR A 66 -18.79 -2.48 -12.31
CA THR A 66 -18.11 -2.84 -13.56
C THR A 66 -18.24 -4.31 -13.94
N ALA A 67 -19.03 -5.10 -13.19
CA ALA A 67 -19.11 -6.56 -13.37
C ALA A 67 -19.55 -6.99 -14.78
N ARG A 68 -20.40 -6.19 -15.45
CA ARG A 68 -20.88 -6.48 -16.81
C ARG A 68 -20.10 -5.77 -17.92
N TRP A 69 -19.06 -5.02 -17.58
CA TRP A 69 -18.34 -4.19 -18.55
C TRP A 69 -17.27 -5.01 -19.26
N ARG A 70 -16.96 -4.66 -20.51
CA ARG A 70 -15.83 -5.26 -21.22
C ARG A 70 -14.52 -4.92 -20.50
N THR A 71 -13.58 -5.87 -20.44
CA THR A 71 -12.26 -5.71 -19.78
C THR A 71 -11.55 -4.40 -20.11
N GLY A 72 -11.51 -4.00 -21.39
CA GLY A 72 -10.89 -2.74 -21.79
C GLY A 72 -11.55 -1.49 -21.20
N VAL A 73 -12.89 -1.44 -21.17
CA VAL A 73 -13.64 -0.31 -20.61
C VAL A 73 -13.53 -0.32 -19.09
N ARG A 74 -13.60 -1.50 -18.46
CA ARG A 74 -13.37 -1.68 -17.03
C ARG A 74 -12.02 -1.13 -16.61
N LEU A 75 -10.95 -1.51 -17.32
CA LEU A 75 -9.60 -1.04 -17.02
C LEU A 75 -9.46 0.48 -17.24
N ALA A 76 -10.09 1.04 -18.27
CA ALA A 76 -10.10 2.48 -18.51
C ALA A 76 -10.77 3.26 -17.36
N VAL A 77 -11.91 2.77 -16.86
CA VAL A 77 -12.64 3.41 -15.74
C VAL A 77 -11.84 3.32 -14.46
N VAL A 78 -11.27 2.15 -14.15
CA VAL A 78 -10.37 1.99 -13.00
C VAL A 78 -9.18 2.93 -13.13
N GLY A 79 -8.59 3.07 -14.33
CA GLY A 79 -7.51 4.03 -14.59
C GLY A 79 -7.91 5.49 -14.35
N VAL A 80 -9.12 5.89 -14.76
CA VAL A 80 -9.65 7.24 -14.47
C VAL A 80 -9.85 7.43 -12.97
N LEU A 81 -10.42 6.43 -12.28
CA LEU A 81 -10.60 6.47 -10.82
C LEU A 81 -9.26 6.55 -10.09
N MET A 82 -8.24 5.81 -10.54
CA MET A 82 -6.88 5.88 -9.99
C MET A 82 -6.33 7.30 -10.09
N VAL A 83 -6.38 7.92 -11.27
CA VAL A 83 -5.89 9.30 -11.46
C VAL A 83 -6.70 10.28 -10.60
N PHE A 84 -8.01 10.14 -10.55
CA PHE A 84 -8.88 10.99 -9.74
C PHE A 84 -8.56 10.89 -8.24
N THR A 85 -8.42 9.68 -7.71
CA THR A 85 -8.07 9.46 -6.29
C THR A 85 -6.68 9.97 -5.96
N TYR A 86 -5.72 9.80 -6.89
CA TYR A 86 -4.38 10.32 -6.70
C TYR A 86 -4.39 11.85 -6.65
N LEU A 87 -5.04 12.52 -7.60
CA LEU A 87 -5.18 13.98 -7.58
C LEU A 87 -5.93 14.52 -6.36
N SER A 88 -6.76 13.69 -5.71
CA SER A 88 -7.50 14.04 -4.50
C SER A 88 -6.72 13.79 -3.20
N ASP A 89 -5.39 13.55 -3.28
CA ASP A 89 -4.53 13.24 -2.13
C ASP A 89 -4.95 11.95 -1.37
N ARG A 90 -5.52 10.98 -2.09
CA ARG A 90 -6.00 9.69 -1.54
C ARG A 90 -5.12 8.54 -2.03
N TRP A 91 -3.93 8.45 -1.46
CA TRP A 91 -2.94 7.43 -1.80
C TRP A 91 -3.42 6.00 -1.52
N GLU A 92 -4.26 5.81 -0.50
CA GLU A 92 -4.73 4.49 -0.09
C GLU A 92 -5.63 3.87 -1.15
N MET A 93 -6.60 4.66 -1.63
CA MET A 93 -7.53 4.21 -2.67
C MET A 93 -6.79 3.88 -3.97
N MET A 94 -5.76 4.67 -4.32
CA MET A 94 -4.94 4.40 -5.50
C MET A 94 -4.28 3.02 -5.40
N LEU A 95 -3.69 2.65 -4.26
CA LEU A 95 -3.05 1.35 -4.07
C LEU A 95 -4.03 0.19 -4.24
N PHE A 96 -5.23 0.34 -3.69
CA PHE A 96 -6.31 -0.64 -3.82
C PHE A 96 -6.78 -0.79 -5.29
N TYR A 97 -7.02 0.33 -5.98
CA TYR A 97 -7.37 0.30 -7.42
C TYR A 97 -6.24 -0.24 -8.29
N ALA A 98 -4.98 0.06 -7.95
CA ALA A 98 -3.83 -0.51 -8.63
C ALA A 98 -3.78 -2.02 -8.48
N GLY A 99 -4.05 -2.57 -7.28
CA GLY A 99 -4.15 -4.01 -7.06
C GLY A 99 -5.23 -4.66 -7.95
N MET A 100 -6.40 -4.03 -8.05
CA MET A 100 -7.47 -4.47 -8.96
C MET A 100 -7.02 -4.45 -10.43
N ALA A 101 -6.38 -3.36 -10.87
CA ALA A 101 -5.87 -3.24 -12.24
C ALA A 101 -4.77 -4.27 -12.55
N LEU A 102 -3.88 -4.55 -11.60
CA LEU A 102 -2.84 -5.57 -11.74
C LEU A 102 -3.43 -6.97 -11.84
N ALA A 103 -4.42 -7.31 -11.01
CA ALA A 103 -5.13 -8.58 -11.07
C ALA A 103 -5.82 -8.76 -12.44
N GLU A 104 -6.47 -7.72 -12.94
CA GLU A 104 -7.07 -7.72 -14.28
C GLU A 104 -6.02 -7.95 -15.39
N MET A 105 -4.89 -7.25 -15.30
CA MET A 105 -3.78 -7.41 -16.24
C MET A 105 -3.18 -8.82 -16.22
N ASP A 106 -3.17 -9.49 -15.07
CA ASP A 106 -2.68 -10.85 -14.94
C ASP A 106 -3.69 -11.89 -15.43
N LEU A 107 -5.00 -11.65 -15.26
CA LEU A 107 -6.07 -12.43 -15.88
C LEU A 107 -5.98 -12.36 -17.41
N MET A 108 -5.78 -11.17 -17.98
CA MET A 108 -5.61 -10.98 -19.43
C MET A 108 -4.39 -11.71 -20.00
N ARG A 109 -3.38 -12.00 -19.18
CA ARG A 109 -2.17 -12.72 -19.59
C ARG A 109 -2.30 -14.23 -19.53
N GLY A 110 -3.38 -14.75 -18.94
CA GLY A 110 -3.49 -16.18 -18.64
C GLY A 110 -2.46 -16.64 -17.60
N ALA A 111 -2.02 -15.76 -16.68
CA ALA A 111 -0.99 -16.11 -15.68
C ALA A 111 -1.43 -17.25 -14.73
N HIS A 112 -2.74 -17.47 -14.61
CA HIS A 112 -3.36 -18.54 -13.85
C HIS A 112 -3.96 -19.67 -14.71
N GLU A 113 -3.63 -19.74 -16.00
CA GLU A 113 -3.88 -20.97 -16.76
C GLU A 113 -2.96 -22.07 -16.23
N SER A 114 -3.44 -22.78 -15.22
CA SER A 114 -2.95 -24.12 -14.92
C SER A 114 -2.97 -24.91 -16.23
N PRO A 115 -1.89 -25.62 -16.61
CA PRO A 115 -2.01 -26.62 -17.66
C PRO A 115 -3.17 -27.50 -17.25
N ALA A 116 -4.20 -27.51 -18.10
CA ALA A 116 -5.47 -28.14 -17.81
C ALA A 116 -5.23 -29.50 -17.15
N VAL A 117 -6.06 -29.78 -16.14
CA VAL A 117 -6.50 -31.15 -15.91
C VAL A 117 -7.02 -31.65 -17.26
N SER A 118 -6.13 -32.24 -18.05
CA SER A 118 -6.48 -33.07 -19.18
C SER A 118 -7.22 -34.24 -18.55
N SER A 119 -8.54 -34.24 -18.69
CA SER A 119 -9.38 -35.40 -18.43
C SER A 119 -8.68 -36.63 -19.01
N PRO A 120 -8.39 -37.67 -18.19
CA PRO A 120 -7.83 -38.90 -18.71
C PRO A 120 -8.95 -39.66 -19.40
N SER A 121 -9.03 -39.50 -20.72
CA SER A 121 -9.80 -40.41 -21.57
C SER A 121 -8.95 -40.73 -22.79
N ASP A 122 -8.49 -41.98 -22.77
CA ASP A 122 -8.02 -42.83 -23.86
C ASP A 122 -6.60 -42.66 -24.43
N SER A 123 -5.73 -43.52 -23.87
CA SER A 123 -4.80 -44.43 -24.53
C SER A 123 -3.28 -44.11 -24.46
N PRO A 124 -2.43 -45.12 -24.14
CA PRO A 124 -1.04 -44.92 -23.77
C PRO A 124 -0.09 -45.07 -24.97
N SER A 125 0.78 -44.10 -25.19
CA SER A 125 1.99 -44.30 -25.99
C SER A 125 3.22 -44.11 -25.11
N LEU A 126 3.92 -45.21 -24.87
CA LEU A 126 5.22 -45.28 -24.21
C LEU A 126 6.23 -44.35 -24.90
N GLY A 127 7.08 -43.71 -24.09
CA GLY A 127 8.39 -43.22 -24.52
C GLY A 127 8.43 -41.80 -25.08
N ALA A 128 8.37 -40.80 -24.21
CA ALA A 128 8.90 -39.48 -24.52
C ALA A 128 9.57 -38.90 -23.28
N THR A 129 10.90 -39.05 -23.24
CA THR A 129 11.83 -38.32 -22.36
C THR A 129 11.43 -36.85 -22.28
N PRO A 130 11.37 -36.22 -21.08
CA PRO A 130 11.13 -34.78 -21.00
C PRO A 130 12.22 -34.06 -21.80
N PRO A 131 11.89 -33.18 -22.76
CA PRO A 131 12.91 -32.44 -23.48
C PRO A 131 13.67 -31.56 -22.48
N PRO A 132 15.02 -31.57 -22.49
CA PRO A 132 15.79 -30.65 -21.67
C PRO A 132 15.39 -29.23 -22.03
N ALA A 133 14.99 -28.46 -21.02
CA ALA A 133 14.65 -27.06 -21.12
C ALA A 133 15.85 -26.30 -21.72
N THR A 134 15.85 -26.16 -23.04
CA THR A 134 16.82 -25.41 -23.81
C THR A 134 16.56 -23.93 -23.53
N GLN A 135 17.28 -23.42 -22.53
CA GLN A 135 17.31 -22.00 -22.20
C GLN A 135 17.92 -21.24 -23.37
N LYS A 136 17.08 -20.76 -24.28
CA LYS A 136 17.51 -19.88 -25.38
C LYS A 136 18.16 -18.61 -24.79
N PRO A 137 19.23 -18.09 -25.42
CA PRO A 137 19.94 -16.92 -24.92
C PRO A 137 19.00 -15.72 -24.81
N LYS A 138 19.11 -15.05 -23.67
CA LYS A 138 18.15 -14.11 -23.11
C LYS A 138 18.40 -12.72 -23.70
N GLY A 139 17.53 -12.25 -24.58
CA GLY A 139 17.62 -10.89 -25.14
C GLY A 139 17.50 -9.77 -24.09
N PRO A 140 17.79 -8.50 -24.45
CA PRO A 140 17.83 -7.36 -23.52
C PRO A 140 16.49 -7.11 -22.79
N ARG A 141 15.38 -7.62 -23.34
CA ARG A 141 14.05 -7.57 -22.70
C ARG A 141 13.99 -8.27 -21.34
N GLN A 142 14.91 -9.19 -21.04
CA GLN A 142 14.94 -9.87 -19.75
C GLN A 142 15.57 -9.05 -18.62
N LEU A 143 16.31 -7.98 -18.95
CA LEU A 143 16.82 -7.03 -17.93
C LEU A 143 15.80 -5.93 -17.57
N ILE A 144 14.76 -5.74 -18.38
CA ILE A 144 13.81 -4.65 -18.16
C ILE A 144 13.06 -4.82 -16.84
N TRP A 145 12.50 -6.00 -16.58
CA TRP A 145 11.73 -6.26 -15.35
C TRP A 145 12.54 -6.18 -14.05
N PRO A 146 13.77 -6.75 -13.95
CA PRO A 146 14.58 -6.53 -12.76
C PRO A 146 15.00 -5.06 -12.61
N ALA A 147 15.32 -4.35 -13.70
CA ALA A 147 15.60 -2.92 -13.63
C ALA A 147 14.38 -2.10 -13.15
N VAL A 148 13.18 -2.43 -13.62
CA VAL A 148 11.93 -1.82 -13.15
C VAL A 148 11.67 -2.17 -11.67
N SER A 149 12.00 -3.37 -11.21
CA SER A 149 11.90 -3.72 -9.78
C SER A 149 12.86 -2.92 -8.91
N LEU A 150 14.08 -2.68 -9.39
CA LEU A 150 15.08 -1.83 -8.72
C LEU A 150 14.60 -0.37 -8.68
N LEU A 151 13.98 0.11 -9.76
CA LEU A 151 13.38 1.45 -9.79
C LEU A 151 12.21 1.59 -8.81
N GLY A 152 11.34 0.57 -8.72
CA GLY A 152 10.24 0.55 -7.75
C GLY A 152 10.75 0.57 -6.31
N LEU A 153 11.78 -0.25 -6.00
CA LEU A 153 12.46 -0.24 -4.70
C LEU A 153 13.11 1.11 -4.39
N TYR A 154 13.72 1.74 -5.39
CA TYR A 154 14.28 3.08 -5.25
C TYR A 154 13.20 4.08 -4.86
N PHE A 155 12.06 4.13 -5.55
CA PHE A 155 10.95 5.02 -5.19
C PHE A 155 10.33 4.71 -3.82
N MET A 156 10.33 3.45 -3.38
CA MET A 156 9.89 3.07 -2.03
C MET A 156 10.87 3.51 -0.93
N SER A 157 12.16 3.67 -1.26
CA SER A 157 13.19 4.11 -0.31
C SER A 157 13.23 5.63 -0.08
N GLN A 158 12.13 6.33 -0.32
CA GLN A 158 12.04 7.77 -0.02
C GLN A 158 12.21 7.98 1.49
N PRO A 159 13.15 8.84 1.93
CA PRO A 159 13.30 9.16 3.33
C PRO A 159 12.09 9.98 3.82
N ASP A 160 11.58 9.64 5.01
CA ASP A 160 10.40 10.29 5.58
C ASP A 160 10.66 11.77 5.91
N HIS A 161 11.88 12.08 6.38
CA HIS A 161 12.34 13.44 6.68
C HIS A 161 13.55 13.83 5.82
N GLY A 162 13.66 15.11 5.46
CA GLY A 162 14.84 15.63 4.76
C GLY A 162 14.99 15.18 3.30
N SER A 163 13.89 14.79 2.65
CA SER A 163 13.87 14.45 1.21
C SER A 163 14.38 15.59 0.32
N GLU A 164 14.27 16.84 0.78
CA GLU A 164 14.73 18.05 0.07
C GLU A 164 16.25 18.28 0.16
N VAL A 165 16.93 17.68 1.14
CA VAL A 165 18.38 17.86 1.37
C VAL A 165 19.17 16.62 0.90
N THR A 166 18.51 15.48 0.76
CA THR A 166 19.15 14.21 0.42
C THR A 166 19.51 14.16 -1.08
N PRO A 167 20.81 13.97 -1.44
CA PRO A 167 21.23 13.91 -2.83
C PRO A 167 20.55 12.74 -3.56
N GLY A 168 19.97 13.01 -4.73
CA GLY A 168 19.14 12.08 -5.49
C GLY A 168 17.64 12.34 -5.35
N TRP A 169 17.18 12.70 -4.15
CA TRP A 169 15.76 12.95 -3.88
C TRP A 169 15.33 14.40 -4.10
N VAL A 170 16.27 15.35 -4.08
CA VAL A 170 16.01 16.79 -4.34
C VAL A 170 15.27 17.04 -5.66
N PHE A 171 15.60 16.27 -6.71
CA PHE A 171 14.90 16.39 -7.99
C PHE A 171 13.50 15.81 -7.91
N LEU A 172 13.34 14.65 -7.26
CA LEU A 172 12.05 13.96 -7.11
C LEU A 172 11.09 14.74 -6.21
N SER A 173 11.59 15.42 -5.18
CA SER A 173 10.78 16.23 -4.27
C SER A 173 10.17 17.45 -4.97
N THR A 174 10.82 17.98 -6.01
CA THR A 174 10.33 19.12 -6.79
C THR A 174 9.05 18.79 -7.58
N PHE A 175 8.83 17.52 -7.95
CA PHE A 175 7.62 17.08 -8.64
C PHE A 175 6.43 16.83 -7.72
N ILE A 176 6.63 16.84 -6.40
CA ILE A 176 5.56 16.62 -5.44
C ILE A 176 4.72 17.90 -5.39
N PRO A 177 3.42 17.82 -5.73
CA PRO A 177 2.58 19.01 -5.70
C PRO A 177 2.39 19.54 -4.28
N GLU A 178 2.30 20.87 -4.14
CA GLU A 178 2.14 21.53 -2.83
C GLU A 178 0.82 21.21 -2.11
N PHE A 179 -0.22 20.80 -2.85
CA PHE A 179 -1.52 20.42 -2.28
C PHE A 179 -1.50 19.04 -1.60
N TRP A 180 -0.40 18.29 -1.70
CA TRP A 180 -0.26 16.98 -1.10
C TRP A 180 0.10 17.09 0.38
N SER A 181 -0.76 16.56 1.26
CA SER A 181 -0.57 16.71 2.71
C SER A 181 0.59 15.86 3.26
N GLU A 182 0.79 14.64 2.75
CA GLU A 182 1.81 13.69 3.21
C GLU A 182 2.88 13.45 2.14
N LYS A 183 3.79 14.41 1.97
CA LYS A 183 4.79 14.40 0.87
C LYS A 183 5.65 13.13 0.80
N TYR A 184 5.93 12.49 1.93
CA TYR A 184 6.74 11.26 1.98
C TYR A 184 6.06 10.05 1.34
N ARG A 185 4.71 10.00 1.32
CA ARG A 185 3.94 8.87 0.77
C ARG A 185 3.75 8.94 -0.74
N TYR A 186 4.04 10.08 -1.35
CA TYR A 186 3.79 10.33 -2.77
C TYR A 186 4.54 9.35 -3.68
N TRP A 187 5.88 9.28 -3.56
CA TRP A 187 6.68 8.36 -4.36
C TRP A 187 6.65 6.93 -3.83
N GLN A 188 6.49 6.73 -2.51
CA GLN A 188 6.36 5.40 -1.92
C GLN A 188 5.16 4.65 -2.52
N SER A 189 4.03 5.34 -2.73
CA SER A 189 2.83 4.73 -3.31
C SER A 189 3.02 4.34 -4.78
N ILE A 190 3.65 5.21 -5.58
CA ILE A 190 3.99 4.89 -6.98
C ILE A 190 5.00 3.73 -7.03
N GLY A 191 6.04 3.78 -6.20
CA GLY A 191 7.08 2.77 -6.10
C GLY A 191 6.52 1.40 -5.76
N ALA A 192 5.57 1.33 -4.82
CA ALA A 192 4.87 0.09 -4.46
C ALA A 192 4.13 -0.53 -5.65
N ILE A 193 3.37 0.27 -6.41
CA ILE A 193 2.62 -0.23 -7.59
C ILE A 193 3.59 -0.77 -8.65
N VAL A 194 4.64 -0.01 -8.95
CA VAL A 194 5.67 -0.40 -9.94
C VAL A 194 6.41 -1.65 -9.49
N PHE A 195 6.75 -1.75 -8.20
CA PHE A 195 7.43 -2.91 -7.65
C PHE A 195 6.57 -4.17 -7.73
N VAL A 196 5.31 -4.12 -7.31
CA VAL A 196 4.38 -5.27 -7.39
C VAL A 196 4.19 -5.71 -8.85
N LEU A 197 4.03 -4.77 -9.78
CA LEU A 197 3.98 -5.06 -11.22
C LEU A 197 5.24 -5.80 -11.70
N ALA A 198 6.43 -5.38 -11.23
CA ALA A 198 7.70 -5.99 -11.61
C ALA A 198 7.91 -7.37 -10.98
N VAL A 199 7.46 -7.59 -9.74
CA VAL A 199 7.49 -8.89 -9.05
C VAL A 199 6.65 -9.92 -9.81
N GLY A 200 5.47 -9.54 -10.31
CA GLY A 200 4.63 -10.41 -11.14
C GLY A 200 5.27 -10.87 -12.46
N ARG A 201 6.32 -10.18 -12.94
CA ARG A 201 7.03 -10.50 -14.20
C ARG A 201 8.42 -11.09 -14.00
N THR A 202 8.96 -11.03 -12.79
CA THR A 202 10.33 -11.42 -12.50
C THR A 202 10.35 -12.74 -11.75
N PRO A 203 10.79 -13.85 -12.36
CA PRO A 203 10.75 -15.16 -11.73
C PRO A 203 11.69 -15.28 -10.51
N ALA A 204 12.74 -14.46 -10.42
CA ALA A 204 13.64 -14.44 -9.27
C ALA A 204 12.94 -13.97 -7.99
N TRP A 205 12.17 -12.88 -8.07
CA TRP A 205 11.37 -12.37 -6.96
C TRP A 205 10.26 -13.34 -6.57
N GLN A 206 9.58 -13.93 -7.55
CA GLN A 206 8.56 -14.97 -7.28
C GLN A 206 9.16 -16.14 -6.50
N LYS A 207 10.33 -16.66 -6.89
CA LYS A 207 11.00 -17.74 -6.15
C LYS A 207 11.30 -17.37 -4.70
N LEU A 208 11.77 -16.14 -4.45
CA LEU A 208 12.05 -15.65 -3.11
C LEU A 208 10.78 -15.59 -2.25
N PHE A 209 9.71 -14.97 -2.78
CA PHE A 209 8.44 -14.82 -2.06
C PHE A 209 7.66 -16.14 -1.92
N SER A 210 7.91 -17.12 -2.78
CA SER A 210 7.33 -18.46 -2.67
C SER A 210 8.03 -19.37 -1.65
N THR A 211 9.08 -18.89 -0.96
CA THR A 211 9.74 -19.69 0.09
C THR A 211 8.84 -19.84 1.33
N GLY A 212 8.90 -21.01 1.99
CA GLY A 212 8.09 -21.32 3.17
C GLY A 212 8.20 -20.30 4.32
N PRO A 213 9.42 -19.86 4.70
CA PRO A 213 9.58 -18.86 5.76
C PRO A 213 8.92 -17.52 5.41
N VAL A 214 9.07 -17.04 4.17
CA VAL A 214 8.50 -15.76 3.72
C VAL A 214 6.97 -15.83 3.70
N GLN A 215 6.39 -16.95 3.25
CA GLN A 215 4.93 -17.15 3.32
C GLN A 215 4.42 -17.24 4.76
N TYR A 216 5.18 -17.86 5.66
CA TYR A 216 4.83 -17.90 7.08
C TYR A 216 4.81 -16.50 7.70
N LEU A 217 5.84 -15.69 7.44
CA LEU A 217 5.89 -14.29 7.87
C LEU A 217 4.72 -13.48 7.29
N GLY A 218 4.34 -13.72 6.04
CA GLY A 218 3.14 -13.11 5.44
C GLY A 218 1.85 -13.43 6.20
N LYS A 219 1.67 -14.68 6.64
CA LYS A 219 0.46 -15.11 7.39
C LYS A 219 0.35 -14.48 8.78
N ILE A 220 1.47 -14.23 9.44
CA ILE A 220 1.51 -13.62 10.78
C ILE A 220 1.77 -12.11 10.76
N SER A 221 1.94 -11.52 9.57
CA SER A 221 2.33 -10.11 9.37
C SER A 221 1.43 -9.13 10.10
N TYR A 222 0.12 -9.33 10.04
CA TYR A 222 -0.85 -8.48 10.74
C TYR A 222 -0.72 -8.57 12.27
N ALA A 223 -0.53 -9.78 12.81
CA ALA A 223 -0.33 -9.96 14.24
C ALA A 223 0.99 -9.31 14.71
N ILE A 224 2.07 -9.45 13.93
CA ILE A 224 3.35 -8.78 14.19
C ILE A 224 3.17 -7.26 14.11
N TYR A 225 2.42 -6.74 13.12
CA TYR A 225 2.13 -5.32 12.98
C TYR A 225 1.38 -4.76 14.19
N LEU A 226 0.40 -5.48 14.74
CA LEU A 226 -0.27 -5.04 15.96
C LEU A 226 0.65 -5.07 17.19
N MET A 227 1.53 -6.08 17.27
CA MET A 227 2.38 -6.29 18.42
C MET A 227 3.69 -5.48 18.37
N HIS A 228 4.08 -4.90 17.24
CA HIS A 228 5.40 -4.28 17.10
C HIS A 228 5.60 -3.12 18.09
N GLY A 229 4.61 -2.23 18.26
CA GLY A 229 4.68 -1.12 19.22
C GLY A 229 4.90 -1.61 20.66
N PRO A 230 3.99 -2.43 21.21
CA PRO A 230 4.17 -3.00 22.55
C PRO A 230 5.44 -3.84 22.70
N ALA A 231 5.83 -4.61 21.67
CA ALA A 231 7.06 -5.39 21.68
C ALA A 231 8.31 -4.50 21.70
N MET A 232 8.34 -3.42 20.92
CA MET A 232 9.45 -2.46 20.93
C MET A 232 9.53 -1.73 22.26
N HIS A 233 8.41 -1.34 22.88
CA HIS A 233 8.45 -0.73 24.21
C HIS A 233 8.93 -1.72 25.28
N THR A 234 8.39 -2.93 25.34
CA THR A 234 8.76 -3.91 26.37
C THR A 234 10.17 -4.47 26.21
N LEU A 235 10.53 -4.86 24.98
CA LEU A 235 11.85 -5.42 24.68
C LEU A 235 12.91 -4.32 24.57
N GLY A 236 12.57 -3.17 23.99
CA GLY A 236 13.47 -2.02 23.85
C GLY A 236 13.91 -1.49 25.20
N TYR A 237 12.99 -1.21 26.13
CA TYR A 237 13.39 -0.77 27.48
C TYR A 237 14.12 -1.86 28.27
N ALA A 238 13.77 -3.14 28.07
CA ALA A 238 14.49 -4.24 28.71
C ALA A 238 15.94 -4.38 28.20
N ILE A 239 16.16 -4.23 26.88
CA ILE A 239 17.49 -4.27 26.27
C ILE A 239 18.28 -3.02 26.64
N GLU A 240 17.69 -1.83 26.55
CA GLU A 240 18.32 -0.57 26.94
C GLU A 240 18.80 -0.63 28.40
N ARG A 241 17.94 -1.09 29.32
CA ARG A 241 18.31 -1.28 30.72
C ARG A 241 19.46 -2.28 30.88
N ARG A 242 19.44 -3.40 30.15
CA ARG A 242 20.52 -4.42 30.18
C ARG A 242 21.84 -3.89 29.61
N VAL A 243 21.81 -3.04 28.59
CA VAL A 243 23.01 -2.48 27.97
C VAL A 243 23.56 -1.29 28.76
N SER A 244 22.70 -0.45 29.32
CA SER A 244 23.09 0.64 30.23
C SER A 244 23.76 0.10 31.49
N LEU A 245 23.33 -1.06 32.02
CA LEU A 245 24.00 -1.74 33.14
C LEU A 245 25.40 -2.28 32.79
N ARG A 246 25.74 -2.38 31.49
CA ARG A 246 27.08 -2.77 30.99
C ARG A 246 27.94 -1.56 30.59
N GLY A 247 27.50 -0.33 30.89
CA GLY A 247 28.28 0.89 30.66
C GLY A 247 28.30 1.40 29.21
N LEU A 248 27.57 0.78 28.28
CA LEU A 248 27.38 1.32 26.93
C LEU A 248 26.16 2.25 26.92
N LYS A 249 26.38 3.53 26.62
CA LYS A 249 25.30 4.46 26.27
C LYS A 249 24.88 4.18 24.83
N ILE A 250 23.80 3.42 24.65
CA ILE A 250 23.08 3.38 23.38
C ILE A 250 21.99 4.44 23.49
N CYS A 251 22.12 5.55 22.76
CA CYS A 251 20.98 6.41 22.50
C CYS A 251 20.07 5.66 21.52
N PHE A 252 19.12 4.89 22.06
CA PHE A 252 17.91 4.65 21.31
C PHE A 252 17.22 6.01 21.19
N ILE A 253 16.85 6.38 19.97
CA ILE A 253 16.07 7.54 19.63
C ILE A 253 14.61 7.07 19.79
N PRO A 254 13.94 7.29 20.95
CA PRO A 254 12.55 6.90 21.08
C PRO A 254 11.69 7.68 20.09
N GLU A 255 11.05 6.95 19.17
CA GLU A 255 10.05 7.43 18.22
C GLU A 255 8.90 8.22 18.90
N SER A 256 8.77 8.11 20.22
CA SER A 256 7.78 8.81 21.04
C SER A 256 7.97 10.33 21.13
N TYR A 257 9.11 10.91 20.75
CA TYR A 257 9.27 12.38 20.74
C TYR A 257 8.93 13.06 19.42
N GLU A 258 8.86 12.34 18.29
CA GLU A 258 8.34 12.95 17.06
C GLU A 258 6.82 13.14 17.15
N PHE A 259 6.13 12.24 17.85
CA PHE A 259 4.68 12.32 18.01
C PHE A 259 4.21 13.38 19.02
N LEU A 260 5.00 13.70 20.05
CA LEU A 260 4.69 14.77 21.00
C LEU A 260 4.99 16.18 20.46
N LEU A 261 5.74 16.30 19.37
CA LEU A 261 5.98 17.58 18.68
C LEU A 261 4.91 17.90 17.62
N TYR A 262 4.03 16.94 17.30
CA TYR A 262 2.98 17.05 16.29
C TYR A 262 1.56 17.10 16.85
N GLN A 263 1.42 17.20 18.17
CA GLN A 263 0.15 17.48 18.86
C GLN A 263 0.14 18.92 19.37
#